data_AF-A0A535FFI1-F1
#
_entry.id   AF-A0A535FFI1-F1
#
_cell.length_a   1.000
_cell.length_b   1.000
_cell.length_c   1.000
_cell.angle_alpha   90.00
_cell.angle_beta   90.00
_cell.angle_gamma   90.00
#
_symmetry.space_group_name_H-M   'P 1'
#
loop_
_entity.id
_entity.type
_entity.pdbx_description
1 polymer ?
#
loop_
_entity_poly.entity_id
_entity_poly.type
_entity_poly.pdbx_seq_one_letter_code
_entity_poly.pdbx_strand_id
1 'polypeptide(L)' 'MADGTHFQEGDRVRIKRTGETGRVNATDGGVVYVLMDSTNETKIFEAYIDEDAYIEIITPVVEATTLTT' A
#
# COMPACT_ATOMS: atom_id res chain seq x y z
N MET A 1 11.90 -13.68 -11.84
CA MET A 1 11.98 -12.37 -11.17
C MET A 1 10.54 -11.97 -11.00
N ALA A 2 10.06 -11.83 -9.76
CA ALA A 2 8.66 -11.59 -9.51
C ALA A 2 8.39 -10.12 -9.81
N ASP A 3 7.81 -9.82 -10.97
CA ASP A 3 7.14 -8.56 -11.30
C ASP A 3 5.85 -8.42 -10.48
N GLY A 4 5.92 -8.70 -9.17
CA GLY A 4 4.85 -8.48 -8.22
C GLY A 4 4.91 -7.05 -7.74
N THR A 5 3.79 -6.33 -7.83
CA THR A 5 3.65 -5.05 -7.14
C THR A 5 3.86 -5.30 -5.65
N HIS A 6 5.03 -4.98 -5.12
CA HIS A 6 5.34 -5.11 -3.69
C HIS A 6 5.11 -3.76 -3.02
N PHE A 7 4.62 -3.78 -1.78
CA PHE A 7 4.56 -2.57 -0.96
C PHE A 7 5.97 -2.01 -0.73
N GLN A 8 6.11 -0.70 -0.84
CA GLN A 8 7.35 0.03 -0.59
C GLN A 8 7.14 1.06 0.52
N GLU A 9 8.21 1.40 1.23
CA GLU A 9 8.19 2.50 2.18
C GLU A 9 7.67 3.78 1.51
N GLY A 10 6.67 4.39 2.13
CA GLY A 10 6.04 5.60 1.66
C GLY A 10 4.79 5.39 0.81
N ASP A 11 4.47 4.16 0.39
CA ASP A 11 3.23 3.85 -0.33
C ASP A 11 2.01 4.23 0.51
N ARG A 12 0.99 4.76 -0.16
CA ARG A 12 -0.30 5.02 0.48
C ARG A 12 -1.17 3.79 0.33
N VAL A 13 -1.77 3.35 1.42
CA VAL A 13 -2.58 2.13 1.44
C VAL A 13 -3.95 2.39 2.05
N ARG A 14 -4.90 1.52 1.70
CA ARG A 14 -6.24 1.47 2.27
C ARG A 14 -6.50 0.10 2.86
N ILE A 15 -7.06 0.03 4.05
CA ILE A 15 -7.59 -1.22 4.62
C ILE A 15 -8.92 -1.52 3.93
N LYS A 16 -9.02 -2.64 3.19
CA LYS A 16 -10.23 -2.98 2.41
C LYS A 16 -11.49 -3.05 3.27
N ARG A 17 -11.36 -3.64 4.47
CA ARG A 17 -12.50 -3.89 5.36
C ARG A 17 -13.08 -2.65 6.03
N THR A 18 -12.22 -1.73 6.48
CA THR A 18 -12.64 -0.54 7.24
C THR A 18 -12.63 0.72 6.39
N GLY A 19 -11.92 0.72 5.27
CA GLY A 19 -11.69 1.88 4.44
C GLY A 19 -10.71 2.89 5.03
N GLU A 20 -10.14 2.62 6.21
CA GLU A 20 -9.10 3.45 6.83
C GLU A 20 -7.88 3.52 5.92
N THR A 21 -7.18 4.66 5.97
CA THR A 21 -5.98 4.90 5.16
C THR A 21 -4.76 5.03 6.04
N GLY A 22 -3.60 4.75 5.44
CA GLY A 22 -2.31 4.90 6.09
C GLY A 22 -1.19 4.94 5.08
N ARG A 23 0.03 5.03 5.60
CA ARG A 23 1.26 5.03 4.81
C ARG A 23 2.18 3.93 5.27
N VAL A 24 2.78 3.22 4.32
CA VAL A 24 3.82 2.23 4.63
C VAL A 24 5.01 2.95 5.25
N ASN A 25 5.35 2.57 6.48
CA ASN A 25 6.48 3.09 7.24
C ASN A 25 7.73 2.22 7.10
N ALA A 26 7.56 0.91 6.88
CA ALA A 26 8.67 -0.03 6.65
C ALA A 26 8.14 -1.35 6.06
N THR A 27 9.03 -2.13 5.43
CA THR A 27 8.78 -3.52 5.02
C THR A 27 9.94 -4.40 5.48
N ASP A 28 9.64 -5.55 6.08
CA ASP A 28 10.65 -6.51 6.56
C ASP A 28 10.08 -7.93 6.50
N GLY A 29 10.86 -8.90 5.99
CA GLY A 29 10.54 -10.33 6.14
C GLY A 29 9.16 -10.80 5.64
N GLY A 30 8.50 -10.07 4.72
CA GLY A 30 7.16 -10.40 4.26
C GLY A 30 6.02 -9.77 5.09
N VAL A 31 6.32 -8.79 5.95
CA VAL A 31 5.34 -7.93 6.61
C VAL A 31 5.53 -6.46 6.24
N VAL A 32 4.44 -5.70 6.36
CA VAL A 32 4.33 -4.28 6.04
C VAL A 32 3.85 -3.55 7.28
N TYR A 33 4.61 -2.55 7.69
CA TYR A 33 4.26 -1.67 8.80
C TYR A 33 3.57 -0.44 8.21
N VAL A 34 2.32 -0.21 8.59
CA VAL A 34 1.50 0.90 8.09
C VAL A 34 1.21 1.86 9.23
N LEU A 35 1.64 3.10 9.08
CA LEU A 35 1.26 4.21 9.96
C LEU A 35 -0.13 4.72 9.55
N MET A 36 -1.09 4.61 10.45
CA MET A 36 -2.50 4.97 10.19
C MET A 36 -2.70 6.49 10.24
N ASP A 37 -3.37 7.06 9.23
CA ASP A 37 -3.63 8.50 9.13
C ASP A 37 -4.50 9.01 10.29
N SER A 38 -5.52 8.24 10.68
CA SER A 38 -6.52 8.68 11.67
C SER A 38 -6.08 8.54 13.12
N THR A 39 -5.26 7.54 13.45
CA THR A 39 -4.90 7.24 14.84
C THR A 39 -3.42 7.45 15.15
N ASN A 40 -2.58 7.65 14.11
CA ASN A 40 -1.12 7.72 14.23
C ASN A 40 -0.51 6.45 14.88
N GLU A 41 -1.23 5.33 14.84
CA GLU A 41 -0.76 4.03 15.30
C GLU A 41 -0.14 3.24 14.14
N THR A 42 0.85 2.41 14.45
CA THR A 42 1.42 1.47 13.47
C THR A 42 0.64 0.16 13.52
N LYS A 43 0.02 -0.21 12.39
CA LYS A 43 -0.60 -1.53 12.17
C LYS A 43 0.31 -2.38 11.27
N ILE A 44 0.32 -3.69 11.49
CA ILE A 44 1.18 -4.63 10.77
C ILE A 44 0.30 -5.50 9.88
N PHE A 45 0.69 -5.66 8.62
CA PHE A 45 0.01 -6.47 7.62
C PHE A 45 1.00 -7.42 6.94
N GLU A 46 0.47 -8.45 6.31
CA GLU A 46 1.22 -9.35 5.44
C GLU A 46 1.59 -8.59 4.15
N ALA A 47 2.80 -8.80 3.62
CA ALA A 47 3.29 -8.08 2.44
C ALA A 47 2.79 -8.64 1.10
N TYR A 48 1.92 -9.63 1.13
CA TYR A 48 1.36 -10.24 -0.06
C TYR A 48 0.20 -9.38 -0.59
N ILE A 49 0.32 -8.98 -1.87
CA ILE A 49 -0.76 -8.32 -2.60
C ILE A 49 -1.54 -9.40 -3.34
N ASP A 50 -2.51 -10.00 -2.66
CA ASP A 50 -3.48 -10.93 -3.22
C ASP A 50 -4.90 -10.34 -3.17
N GLU A 51 -5.85 -10.97 -3.88
CA GLU A 51 -7.27 -10.57 -3.85
C GLU A 51 -7.81 -10.52 -2.41
N ASP A 52 -7.37 -11.45 -1.58
CA ASP A 52 -7.73 -11.57 -0.16
C ASP A 52 -6.87 -10.70 0.78
N ALA A 53 -5.90 -9.93 0.26
CA ALA A 53 -5.07 -9.07 1.11
C ALA A 53 -5.91 -8.03 1.86
N TYR A 54 -5.60 -7.82 3.13
CA TYR A 54 -6.31 -6.87 4.01
C TYR A 54 -6.14 -5.40 3.59
N ILE A 55 -5.06 -5.10 2.88
CA ILE A 55 -4.72 -3.76 2.42
C ILE A 55 -4.49 -3.73 0.91
N GLU A 56 -4.76 -2.58 0.29
CA GLU A 56 -4.50 -2.30 -1.13
C GLU A 56 -3.72 -1.00 -1.29
N ILE A 57 -2.89 -0.91 -2.34
CA ILE A 57 -2.16 0.31 -2.68
C ILE A 57 -3.13 1.31 -3.31
N ILE A 58 -3.17 2.53 -2.76
CA ILE A 58 -3.81 3.68 -3.39
C ILE A 58 -2.79 4.25 -4.37
N THR A 59 -2.83 3.80 -5.62
CA THR A 59 -2.06 4.46 -6.67
C THR A 59 -2.66 5.87 -6.86
N PRO A 60 -1.85 6.94 -6.79
CA PRO A 60 -2.30 8.20 -7.35
C PRO A 60 -2.60 7.90 -8.83
N VAL A 61 -3.78 8.30 -9.31
CA VAL A 61 -4.02 8.37 -10.75
C VAL A 61 -3.00 9.37 -11.28
N VAL A 62 -1.83 8.88 -11.65
CA VAL A 62 -1.05 9.52 -12.69
C VAL A 62 -1.88 9.30 -13.93
N GLU A 63 -2.73 10.29 -14.24
CA GLU A 63 -3.15 10.51 -15.62
C GLU A 63 -1.85 10.49 -16.43
N ALA A 64 -1.58 9.37 -17.09
CA ALA A 64 -0.58 9.31 -18.14
C ALA A 64 -1.05 10.31 -19.18
N THR A 65 -0.56 11.54 -19.08
CA THR A 65 -0.74 12.56 -20.10
C THR A 65 -0.05 12.00 -21.32
N THR A 66 -0.86 11.50 -22.24
CA THR A 66 -0.42 10.98 -23.53
C THR A 66 0.35 12.07 -24.25
N LEU A 67 1.68 11.98 -24.24
CA LEU A 67 2.53 12.73 -25.15
C LEU A 67 2.40 12.07 -26.54
N THR A 68 1.39 12.49 -27.30
CA THR A 68 1.37 12.31 -28.76
C THR A 68 2.15 13.45 -29.39
N THR A 69 3.28 13.14 -30.02
CA THR A 69 3.96 13.96 -31.02
C THR A 69 4.39 13.05 -32.16
#